data_AF-A0AAZ3SQV0-F1
#
_entry.id   AF-A0AAZ3SQV0-F1
#
_cell.length_a   1.000
_cell.length_b   1.000
_cell.length_c   1.000
_cell.angle_alpha   90.00
_cell.angle_beta   90.00
_cell.angle_gamma   90.00
#
_symmetry.space_group_name_H-M   'P 1'
#
loop_
_entity.id
_entity.type
_entity.pdbx_description
1 polymer ?
#
loop_
_entity_poly.entity_id
_entity_poly.type
_entity_poly.pdbx_seq_one_letter_code
_entity_poly.pdbx_strand_id
1 'polypeptide(L)' 'MTQHTSRLCKGYLSKKETDGVLHQMTWPPQSPNLTPIELDHRVKEKQPTRAQHIRELLQDRWKIIPGEAG' A
#
# COMPACT_ATOMS: atom_id res chain seq x y z
N MET A 1 -3.53 -14.67 -12.58
CA MET A 1 -2.55 -13.59 -12.84
C MET A 1 -2.80 -12.47 -11.85
N THR A 2 -1.79 -12.08 -11.07
CA THR A 2 -1.90 -10.91 -10.19
C THR A 2 -1.86 -9.64 -11.04
N GLN A 3 -2.78 -8.70 -10.82
CA GLN A 3 -2.91 -7.49 -11.65
C GLN A 3 -1.59 -6.68 -11.75
N HIS A 4 -0.78 -6.73 -10.69
CA HIS A 4 0.51 -6.05 -10.56
C HIS A 4 1.61 -6.56 -11.51
N THR A 5 1.45 -7.74 -12.13
CA THR A 5 2.47 -8.34 -13.00
C THR A 5 2.07 -8.35 -14.49
N SER A 6 0.98 -7.64 -14.84
CA SER A 6 0.55 -7.47 -16.23
C SER A 6 1.63 -6.77 -17.08
N ARG A 7 1.57 -6.97 -18.41
CA ARG A 7 2.54 -6.36 -19.34
C ARG A 7 2.56 -4.83 -19.24
N LEU A 8 1.38 -4.21 -19.08
CA LEU A 8 1.25 -2.76 -18.92
C LEU A 8 1.92 -2.28 -17.63
N CYS A 9 1.65 -2.95 -16.50
CA CYS A 9 2.27 -2.61 -15.21
C CYS A 9 3.79 -2.77 -15.25
N LYS A 10 4.29 -3.89 -15.78
CA LYS A 10 5.73 -4.16 -15.92
C LYS A 10 6.42 -3.11 -16.79
N GLY A 11 5.85 -2.79 -17.96
CA GLY A 11 6.43 -1.79 -18.86
C GLY A 11 6.54 -0.41 -18.22
N TYR A 12 5.50 0.01 -17.48
CA TYR A 12 5.52 1.27 -16.74
C TYR A 12 6.58 1.29 -15.62
N LEU A 13 6.62 0.23 -14.79
CA LEU A 13 7.56 0.15 -13.67
C LEU A 13 9.01 0.07 -14.14
N SER A 14 9.30 -0.75 -15.16
CA SER A 14 10.64 -0.85 -15.76
C SER A 14 11.10 0.48 -16.33
N LYS A 15 10.23 1.24 -17.00
CA LYS A 15 10.58 2.58 -17.48
C LYS A 15 10.95 3.51 -16.32
N LYS A 16 10.15 3.52 -15.26
CA LYS A 16 10.41 4.36 -14.07
C LYS A 16 11.70 3.98 -13.35
N GLU A 17 12.07 2.71 -13.38
CA GLU A 17 13.34 2.23 -12.85
C GLU A 17 14.53 2.65 -13.71
N THR A 18 14.42 2.52 -15.04
CA THR A 18 15.45 3.02 -15.98
C THR A 18 15.63 4.54 -15.86
N ASP A 19 14.54 5.28 -15.67
CA ASP A 19 14.55 6.73 -15.46
C ASP A 19 15.07 7.13 -14.07
N GLY A 20 15.38 6.17 -13.18
CA GLY A 20 15.86 6.42 -11.82
C GLY A 20 14.81 6.99 -10.85
N VAL A 21 13.53 6.97 -11.24
CA VAL A 21 12.41 7.53 -10.45
C VAL A 21 12.01 6.61 -9.29
N LEU A 22 12.21 5.29 -9.46
CA LEU A 22 11.95 4.29 -8.44
C LEU A 22 12.94 3.14 -8.54
N HIS A 23 12.99 2.30 -7.51
CA HIS A 23 13.64 1.00 -7.55
C HIS A 23 12.63 -0.10 -7.22
N GLN A 24 12.56 -1.15 -8.05
CA GLN A 24 11.66 -2.26 -7.79
C GLN A 24 12.29 -3.21 -6.77
N MET A 25 11.64 -3.37 -5.62
CA MET A 25 12.06 -4.35 -4.64
C MET A 25 11.62 -5.76 -5.10
N THR A 26 12.53 -6.73 -5.00
CA THR A 26 12.18 -8.14 -5.19
C THR A 26 11.37 -8.62 -3.99
N TRP A 27 10.13 -9.05 -4.22
CA TRP A 27 9.24 -9.52 -3.16
C TRP A 27 9.02 -11.03 -3.23
N PRO A 28 9.24 -11.78 -2.13
CA PRO A 28 8.93 -13.20 -2.09
C PRO A 28 7.42 -13.45 -2.14
N PRO A 29 6.96 -14.52 -2.82
CA PRO A 29 5.55 -14.88 -2.82
C PRO A 29 5.05 -15.17 -1.40
N GLN A 30 3.76 -14.91 -1.15
CA GLN A 30 3.08 -15.24 0.12
C GLN A 30 3.74 -14.66 1.39
N SER A 31 4.35 -13.48 1.30
CA SER A 31 4.99 -12.81 2.43
C SER A 31 4.22 -11.55 2.88
N PRO A 32 2.99 -11.69 3.43
CA PRO A 32 2.23 -10.55 3.96
C PRO A 32 2.89 -9.97 5.20
N ASN A 33 3.52 -10.82 6.03
CA ASN A 33 4.26 -10.40 7.23
C ASN A 33 5.43 -9.45 6.93
N LEU A 34 5.89 -9.42 5.68
CA LEU A 34 6.97 -8.51 5.26
C LEU A 34 6.39 -7.16 4.82
N THR A 35 5.10 -7.04 4.48
CA THR A 35 4.52 -5.80 3.98
C THR A 35 4.21 -4.85 5.14
N PRO A 36 4.80 -3.64 5.21
CA PRO A 36 4.58 -2.72 6.33
C PRO A 36 3.20 -2.02 6.28
N ILE A 37 2.33 -2.35 5.32
CA ILE A 37 1.10 -1.59 4.98
C ILE A 37 -0.15 -2.42 5.30
N GLU A 38 -0.14 -3.17 6.41
CA GLU A 38 -1.33 -3.90 6.83
C GLU A 38 -2.46 -2.95 7.28
N LEU A 39 -3.71 -3.39 7.13
CA LEU A 39 -4.88 -2.61 7.54
C LEU A 39 -4.85 -2.38 9.06
N ASP A 40 -4.86 -1.12 9.46
CA ASP A 40 -4.85 -0.68 10.86
C ASP A 40 -5.96 -1.39 11.68
N HIS A 41 -5.56 -2.11 12.72
CA HIS A 41 -6.47 -2.88 13.58
C HIS A 41 -7.54 -1.99 14.23
N ARG A 42 -7.25 -0.71 14.46
CA ARG A 42 -8.13 0.27 15.10
C ARG A 42 -9.24 0.75 14.15
N VAL A 43 -9.11 0.51 12.84
CA VAL A 43 -10.22 0.65 11.86
C VAL A 43 -11.17 -0.54 11.98
N LYS A 44 -10.65 -1.76 12.19
CA LYS A 44 -11.46 -2.98 12.38
C LYS A 44 -12.29 -2.93 13.66
N GLU A 45 -11.72 -2.42 14.76
CA GLU A 45 -12.41 -2.26 16.05
C GLU A 45 -13.67 -1.38 15.97
N LYS A 46 -13.69 -0.42 15.05
CA LYS A 46 -14.83 0.50 14.86
C LYS A 46 -16.00 -0.11 14.07
N GLN A 47 -15.87 -1.36 13.62
CA GLN A 47 -16.91 -2.11 12.88
C GLN A 47 -17.63 -1.29 11.79
N PRO A 48 -16.89 -0.65 10.87
CA PRO A 48 -17.51 0.21 9.87
C PRO A 48 -18.37 -0.60 8.89
N THR A 49 -19.64 -0.23 8.76
CA THR A 49 -20.63 -0.97 7.94
C THR A 49 -20.73 -0.47 6.50
N ARG A 50 -20.25 0.75 6.21
CA ARG A 50 -20.35 1.39 4.89
C ARG A 50 -18.96 1.74 4.36
N ALA A 51 -18.77 1.61 3.04
CA ALA A 51 -17.50 1.93 2.38
C ALA A 51 -17.05 3.38 2.62
N GLN A 52 -18.00 4.32 2.68
CA GLN A 52 -17.70 5.72 3.03
C GLN A 52 -17.13 5.85 4.44
N HIS A 53 -17.71 5.16 5.42
CA HIS A 53 -17.24 5.18 6.81
C HIS A 53 -15.85 4.54 6.92
N ILE A 54 -15.58 3.45 6.19
CA ILE A 54 -14.24 2.86 6.11
C ILE A 54 -13.22 3.88 5.60
N ARG A 55 -13.56 4.61 4.52
CA ARG A 55 -12.69 5.61 3.92
C ARG A 55 -12.39 6.78 4.86
N GLU A 56 -13.39 7.31 5.54
CA GLU A 56 -13.24 8.41 6.50
C GLU A 56 -12.33 8.00 7.66
N LEU A 57 -12.53 6.80 8.23
CA LEU A 57 -11.68 6.27 9.29
C LEU A 57 -10.24 6.07 8.85
N LEU A 58 -10.01 5.56 7.64
CA LEU A 58 -8.66 5.41 7.09
C LEU A 58 -7.97 6.76 6.92
N GLN A 59 -8.69 7.77 6.42
CA GLN A 59 -8.15 9.12 6.25
C GLN A 59 -7.79 9.78 7.58
N ASP A 60 -8.65 9.66 8.59
CA ASP A 60 -8.37 10.22 9.92
C ASP A 60 -7.23 9.49 10.62
N ARG A 61 -7.11 8.17 10.44
CA ARG A 61 -5.93 7.42 10.93
C ARG A 61 -4.64 7.84 10.24
N TRP A 62 -4.67 8.07 8.93
CA TRP A 62 -3.50 8.51 8.19
C TRP A 62 -2.95 9.85 8.69
N LYS A 63 -3.84 10.80 9.02
CA LYS A 63 -3.45 12.15 9.51
C LYS A 63 -2.70 12.14 10.84
N ILE A 64 -2.84 11.10 11.65
CA ILE A 64 -2.23 10.99 12.98
C ILE A 64 -0.95 10.15 13.00
N ILE A 65 -0.54 9.59 11.85
CA ILE A 65 0.75 8.89 11.74
C ILE A 65 1.84 9.96 11.82
N PRO A 66 2.73 9.92 12.83
CA PRO A 66 3.81 10.89 12.92
C PRO A 66 4.73 10.73 11.69
N GLY A 67 5.10 11.86 11.08
CA GLY A 67 6.18 11.85 10.09
C GLY A 67 7.50 11.53 10.80
N GLU A 68 8.31 10.66 10.21
CA GLU A 68 9.68 10.43 10.68
C GLU A 68 10.40 11.79 10.73
N ALA A 69 10.93 12.18 11.90
CA ALA A 69 11.87 13.28 12.00
C ALA A 69 13.18 12.80 11.36
N GLY A 70 13.43 13.26 10.13
CA GLY A 70 14.67 12.99 9.40
C GLY A 70 15.91 13.52 10.10
#